data_AF-A0A382MPM6-F1
#
_entry.id   AF-A0A382MPM6-F1
#
_cell.length_a   1.000
_cell.length_b   1.000
_cell.length_c   1.000
_cell.angle_alpha   90.00
_cell.angle_beta   90.00
_cell.angle_gamma   90.00
#
_symmetry.space_group_name_H-M   'P 1'
#
loop_
_entity.id
_entity.type
_entity.pdbx_description
1 polymer ?
#
loop_
_entity_poly.entity_id
_entity_poly.type
_entity_poly.pdbx_seq_one_letter_code
_entity_poly.pdbx_strand_id
1 'polypeptide(L)' 'MKLEKILQKNFSRKNKIIPSKFHYDLKGSRYFEKITKAKEYYVTRIEKEILKKIA' A
#
# COMPACT_ATOMS: atom_id res chain seq x y z
N MET A 1 15.12 4.17 14.35
CA MET A 1 14.78 5.46 15.01
C MET A 1 13.49 6.17 14.53
N LYS A 2 13.29 6.55 13.26
CA LYS A 2 12.09 7.36 12.87
C LYS A 2 10.79 6.53 12.74
N LEU A 3 10.87 5.28 12.31
CA LEU A 3 9.71 4.40 12.13
C LEU A 3 9.18 3.81 13.44
N GLU A 4 10.07 3.36 14.33
CA GLU A 4 9.70 2.80 15.64
C GLU A 4 8.96 3.81 16.50
N LYS A 5 9.42 5.07 16.52
CA LYS A 5 8.73 6.16 17.24
C LYS A 5 7.31 6.39 16.75
N ILE A 6 7.05 6.20 15.45
CA ILE A 6 5.71 6.31 14.87
C ILE A 6 4.83 5.16 15.32
N LEU A 7 5.36 3.94 15.37
CA LEU A 7 4.62 2.76 15.85
C LEU A 7 4.31 2.89 17.34
N GLN A 8 5.30 3.22 18.17
CA GLN A 8 5.11 3.46 19.61
C GLN A 8 4.01 4.50 19.86
N LYS A 9 4.09 5.67 19.22
CA LYS A 9 3.07 6.72 19.35
C LYS A 9 1.68 6.26 18.94
N ASN A 10 1.55 5.47 17.87
CA ASN A 10 0.24 5.04 17.37
C ASN A 10 -0.34 3.84 18.15
N PHE A 11 0.50 3.00 18.75
CA PHE A 11 0.07 1.85 19.54
C PHE A 11 -0.32 2.24 20.98
N SER A 12 0.20 3.35 21.49
CA SER A 12 -0.22 3.91 22.78
C SER A 12 -1.58 4.63 22.73
N ARG A 13 -2.20 4.81 21.55
CA ARG A 13 -3.52 5.43 21.43
C ARG A 13 -4.63 4.43 21.79
N LYS A 14 -5.78 4.94 22.28
CA LYS A 14 -7.00 4.14 22.50
C LYS A 14 -7.39 3.36 21.25
N ASN A 15 -7.47 4.07 20.11
CA ASN A 15 -7.66 3.48 18.79
C ASN A 15 -6.30 3.33 18.11
N LYS A 16 -5.78 2.10 18.08
CA LYS A 16 -4.46 1.79 17.52
C LYS A 16 -4.46 1.93 16.00
N ILE A 17 -3.36 2.42 15.45
CA ILE A 17 -3.21 2.66 14.00
C ILE A 17 -1.89 2.05 13.54
N ILE A 18 -1.92 1.35 12.40
CA ILE A 18 -0.73 0.98 11.64
C ILE A 18 -0.76 1.81 10.35
N PRO A 19 0.19 2.75 10.15
CA PRO A 19 0.28 3.49 8.89
C PRO A 19 0.51 2.56 7.69
N SER A 20 -0.18 2.79 6.56
CA SER A 20 -0.14 1.92 5.38
C SER A 20 1.26 1.70 4.80
N LYS A 21 2.21 2.61 5.02
CA LYS A 21 3.61 2.45 4.60
C LYS A 21 4.29 1.20 5.17
N PHE A 22 3.80 0.68 6.31
CA PHE A 22 4.31 -0.57 6.89
C PHE A 22 3.77 -1.83 6.19
N HIS A 23 2.86 -1.70 5.23
CA HIS A 23 2.36 -2.83 4.43
C HIS A 23 3.31 -3.23 3.30
N TYR A 24 4.34 -2.44 3.01
CA TYR A 24 5.18 -2.60 1.81
C TYR A 24 6.61 -3.05 2.15
N ASP A 25 6.75 -4.06 3.02
CA ASP A 25 7.98 -4.84 3.06
C ASP A 25 8.11 -5.71 1.78
N LEU A 26 9.14 -6.56 1.69
CA LEU A 26 9.32 -7.42 0.51
C LEU A 26 8.09 -8.31 0.23
N LYS A 27 7.48 -8.86 1.28
CA LYS A 27 6.36 -9.81 1.17
C LYS A 27 5.06 -9.06 0.84
N GLY A 28 4.80 -7.97 1.54
CA GLY A 28 3.67 -7.09 1.32
C GLY A 28 3.67 -6.44 -0.06
N SER A 29 4.84 -6.04 -0.55
CA SER A 29 4.99 -5.54 -1.93
C SER A 29 4.63 -6.61 -2.96
N ARG A 30 5.06 -7.86 -2.76
CA ARG A 30 4.67 -9.00 -3.61
C ARG A 30 3.16 -9.27 -3.56
N TYR A 31 2.51 -9.12 -2.41
CA TYR A 31 1.06 -9.22 -2.32
C TYR A 31 0.36 -8.07 -3.05
N PHE A 32 0.85 -6.85 -2.90
CA PHE A 32 0.28 -5.71 -3.61
C PHE A 32 0.39 -5.87 -5.13
N GLU A 33 1.50 -6.41 -5.64
CA GLU A 33 1.62 -6.73 -7.06
C GLU A 33 0.53 -7.73 -7.52
N LYS A 34 0.21 -8.74 -6.71
CA LYS A 34 -0.91 -9.66 -6.99
C LYS A 34 -2.26 -8.93 -6.96
N ILE A 35 -2.47 -8.03 -6.00
CA ILE A 35 -3.68 -7.19 -5.92
C ILE A 35 -3.85 -6.39 -7.21
N THR A 36 -2.79 -5.78 -7.75
CA THR A 36 -2.88 -4.99 -9.00
C THR A 36 -3.34 -5.78 -10.23
N LYS A 37 -3.30 -7.12 -10.16
CA LYS A 37 -3.72 -8.04 -11.22
C LYS A 37 -5.12 -8.63 -10.97
N ALA A 38 -5.70 -8.42 -9.80
CA ALA A 38 -7.04 -8.92 -9.46
C ALA A 38 -8.11 -8.25 -10.32
N LYS A 39 -9.18 -8.98 -10.62
CA LYS A 39 -10.26 -8.49 -11.51
C LYS A 39 -10.97 -7.28 -10.89
N GLU A 40 -11.20 -7.36 -9.58
CA GLU A 40 -11.88 -6.39 -8.73
C GLU A 40 -11.06 -5.10 -8.57
N TYR A 41 -9.72 -5.21 -8.57
CA TYR A 41 -8.82 -4.08 -8.41
C TYR A 41 -8.45 -3.46 -9.78
N TYR A 42 -9.43 -2.84 -10.43
CA TYR A 42 -9.29 -2.32 -11.79
C TYR A 42 -8.33 -1.13 -11.92
N VAL A 43 -7.99 -0.45 -10.81
CA VAL A 43 -7.26 0.83 -10.78
C VAL A 43 -5.98 0.79 -11.61
N THR A 44 -5.09 -0.17 -11.35
CA THR A 44 -3.80 -0.28 -12.06
C THR A 44 -3.97 -0.59 -13.55
N ARG A 45 -5.02 -1.33 -13.93
CA ARG A 45 -5.31 -1.63 -15.35
C ARG A 45 -5.74 -0.36 -16.09
N ILE A 46 -6.68 0.39 -15.51
CA ILE A 46 -7.20 1.62 -16.12
C ILE A 46 -6.12 2.69 -16.22
N GLU A 47 -5.31 2.87 -15.17
CA GLU A 47 -4.19 3.82 -15.22
C GLU A 47 -3.23 3.51 -16.38
N LYS A 48 -2.83 2.25 -16.55
CA LYS A 48 -1.99 1.82 -17.67
C LYS A 48 -2.65 2.01 -19.04
N GLU A 49 -3.95 1.77 -19.15
CA GLU A 49 -4.71 2.01 -20.39
C GLU A 49 -4.75 3.48 -20.76
N ILE A 50 -4.94 4.37 -19.79
CA ILE A 50 -4.90 5.83 -20.00
C ILE A 50 -3.49 6.26 -20.43
N LEU A 51 -2.46 5.81 -19.72
CA LEU A 51 -1.07 6.14 -20.06
C LEU A 51 -0.71 5.73 -21.49
N LYS A 52 -1.15 4.55 -21.95
CA LYS A 52 -0.94 4.08 -23.33
C LYS A 52 -1.64 4.92 -24.41
N LYS A 53 -2.69 5.66 -24.05
CA LYS A 53 -3.42 6.52 -25.00
C LYS A 53 -2.80 7.91 -25.15
N ILE A 54 -2.03 8.34 -24.15
CA ILE A 54 -1.46 9.69 -24.10
C ILE A 54 0.05 9.73 -24.33
N ALA A 55 0.74 8.58 -24.19
CA ALA A 55 2.15 8.41 -24.55
C ALA A 55 2.30 8.16 -26.05
#